data_AF-A0A962W9D3-F1
#
_entry.id   AF-A0A962W9D3-F1
#
_cell.length_a   1.000
_cell.length_b   1.000
_cell.length_c   1.000
_cell.angle_alpha   90.00
_cell.angle_beta   90.00
_cell.angle_gamma   90.00
#
_symmetry.space_group_name_H-M   'P 1'
#
loop_
_entity.id
_entity.type
_entity.pdbx_description
1 polymer ?
#
loop_
_entity_poly.entity_id
_entity_poly.type
_entity_poly.pdbx_seq_one_letter_code
_entity_poly.pdbx_strand_id
1 'polypeptide(L)' 'MTVEHVDVLIVGAGISGIGAACHLQQNCPGKRYLILEGREALGGTWDLFRYPGIRSDSDMYTLGYAFKPWTH' A
#
# COMPACT_ATOMS: atom_id res chain seq x y z
N MET A 1 21.39 -17.81 9.01
CA MET A 1 20.36 -16.79 8.74
C MET A 1 19.59 -16.58 10.03
N THR A 2 19.46 -15.34 10.49
CA THR A 2 18.66 -15.00 11.68
C THR A 2 17.23 -14.69 11.25
N VAL A 3 16.24 -15.28 11.92
CA VAL A 3 14.82 -15.01 11.63
C VAL A 3 14.46 -13.64 12.20
N GLU A 4 14.08 -12.71 11.33
CA GLU A 4 13.52 -11.43 11.77
C GLU A 4 12.08 -11.61 12.22
N HIS A 5 11.75 -11.08 13.39
CA HIS A 5 10.39 -11.05 13.92
C HIS A 5 9.82 -9.63 13.83
N VAL A 6 8.56 -9.52 13.41
CA VAL A 6 7.76 -8.29 13.37
C VAL A 6 6.39 -8.57 14.00
N ASP A 7 5.75 -7.54 14.55
CA ASP A 7 4.41 -7.69 15.13
C ASP A 7 3.37 -7.95 14.03
N VAL A 8 3.55 -7.32 12.85
CA VAL A 8 2.63 -7.41 11.72
C VAL A 8 3.41 -7.58 10.42
N LEU A 9 3.06 -8.60 9.64
CA LEU A 9 3.54 -8.79 8.28
C LEU A 9 2.42 -8.43 7.30
N ILE A 10 2.68 -7.46 6.42
CA ILE A 10 1.78 -7.04 5.35
C ILE A 10 2.30 -7.65 4.05
N VAL A 11 1.45 -8.34 3.31
CA VAL A 11 1.79 -8.94 2.01
C VAL A 11 1.13 -8.14 0.90
N GLY A 12 1.96 -7.58 0.02
CA GLY A 12 1.57 -6.71 -1.09
C GLY A 12 1.76 -5.21 -0.78
N ALA A 13 2.46 -4.51 -1.67
CA ALA A 13 2.68 -3.06 -1.63
C ALA A 13 1.80 -2.31 -2.66
N GLY A 14 0.56 -2.76 -2.82
CA GLY A 14 -0.50 -2.00 -3.50
C GLY A 14 -1.14 -0.95 -2.57
N ILE A 15 -2.18 -0.28 -3.07
CA ILE A 15 -2.89 0.78 -2.32
C ILE A 15 -3.31 0.30 -0.92
N SER A 16 -3.92 -0.89 -0.81
CA SER A 16 -4.38 -1.43 0.47
C SER A 16 -3.22 -1.71 1.44
N GLY A 17 -2.10 -2.26 0.97
CA GLY A 17 -0.95 -2.58 1.83
C GLY A 17 -0.25 -1.33 2.36
N ILE A 18 -0.06 -0.34 1.50
CA ILE A 18 0.50 0.97 1.89
C ILE A 18 -0.46 1.71 2.84
N GLY A 19 -1.77 1.68 2.56
CA GLY A 19 -2.79 2.23 3.45
C GLY A 19 -2.79 1.57 4.83
N ALA A 20 -2.71 0.23 4.88
CA ALA A 20 -2.64 -0.53 6.12
C ALA A 20 -1.39 -0.17 6.94
N ALA A 21 -0.22 -0.07 6.30
CA ALA A 21 1.01 0.34 6.95
C ALA A 21 0.93 1.76 7.54
N CYS A 22 0.35 2.70 6.80
CA CYS A 22 0.11 4.07 7.25
C CYS A 22 -0.78 4.10 8.50
N HIS A 23 -1.92 3.40 8.46
CA HIS A 23 -2.83 3.32 9.60
C HIS A 23 -2.22 2.59 10.79
N LEU A 24 -1.44 1.53 10.56
CA LEU A 24 -0.73 0.83 11.64
C LEU A 24 0.30 1.73 12.31
N GLN A 25 1.06 2.49 11.53
CA GLN A 25 2.04 3.44 12.06
C GLN A 25 1.38 4.55 12.89
N GLN A 26 0.24 5.07 12.43
CA GLN A 26 -0.50 6.13 13.15
C GLN A 26 -1.19 5.63 14.42
N ASN A 27 -1.86 4.47 14.34
CA ASN A 27 -2.72 3.98 15.41
C ASN A 27 -1.99 3.04 16.39
N CYS A 28 -0.83 2.50 16.01
CA CYS A 28 -0.06 1.55 16.80
C CYS A 28 1.45 1.89 16.73
N PRO A 29 1.89 3.08 17.18
CA PRO A 29 3.27 3.58 16.97
C PRO A 29 4.37 2.69 17.59
N GLY A 30 4.03 1.81 18.53
CA GLY A 30 4.97 0.85 19.12
C GLY A 30 5.08 -0.49 18.38
N LYS A 31 4.31 -0.71 17.31
CA LYS A 31 4.30 -1.97 16.56
C LYS A 31 5.25 -1.91 15.37
N ARG A 32 6.14 -2.90 15.29
CA ARG A 32 7.02 -3.10 14.12
C ARG A 32 6.25 -3.83 13.04
N TYR A 33 6.35 -3.35 11.81
CA TYR A 33 5.79 -4.04 10.65
C TYR A 33 6.77 -4.14 9.50
N LEU A 34 6.53 -5.13 8.64
CA LEU A 34 7.23 -5.31 7.37
C LEU A 34 6.19 -5.41 6.26
N ILE A 35 6.48 -4.83 5.10
CA ILE A 35 5.72 -5.05 3.87
C ILE A 35 6.58 -5.89 2.93
N LEU A 36 6.05 -7.01 2.48
CA LEU A 36 6.67 -7.84 1.44
C LEU A 36 5.90 -7.67 0.13
N GLU A 37 6.60 -7.27 -0.92
CA GLU A 37 6.08 -7.20 -2.28
C GLU A 37 6.83 -8.22 -3.15
N GLY A 38 6.10 -8.99 -3.94
CA GLY A 38 6.70 -10.00 -4.82
C GLY A 38 7.28 -9.40 -6.10
N ARG A 39 6.90 -8.16 -6.43
CA ARG A 39 7.38 -7.41 -7.58
C ARG A 39 8.56 -6.51 -7.21
N GLU A 40 9.34 -6.13 -8.21
CA GLU A 40 10.46 -5.20 -8.03
C GLU A 40 10.01 -3.76 -7.75
N ALA A 41 8.72 -3.46 -7.99
CA ALA A 41 8.14 -2.15 -7.83
C ALA A 41 6.86 -2.19 -6.99
N LEU A 42 6.64 -1.10 -6.26
CA LEU A 42 5.42 -0.83 -5.49
C LEU A 42 4.27 -0.48 -6.46
N GLY A 43 3.02 -0.65 -6.02
CA GLY A 43 1.83 -0.17 -6.75
C GLY A 43 0.76 -1.23 -6.97
N GLY A 44 1.08 -2.51 -6.78
CA GLY A 44 0.14 -3.62 -6.95
C GLY A 44 -0.46 -3.63 -8.37
N THR A 45 -1.78 -3.58 -8.46
CA THR A 45 -2.52 -3.50 -9.74
C THR A 45 -1.94 -2.47 -10.71
N TRP A 46 -1.55 -1.30 -10.21
CA TRP A 46 -1.10 -0.16 -11.03
C TRP A 46 0.35 -0.30 -11.52
N ASP A 47 1.16 -1.12 -10.85
CA ASP A 47 2.47 -1.49 -11.36
C ASP A 47 2.39 -2.67 -12.33
N LEU A 48 1.55 -3.66 -12.01
CA LEU A 48 1.36 -4.89 -12.76
C LEU A 48 0.77 -4.65 -14.15
N PHE A 49 -0.31 -3.88 -14.23
CA PHE A 49 -1.02 -3.67 -15.48
C PHE A 49 -0.58 -2.35 -16.12
N ARG A 50 0.08 -2.46 -17.28
CA ARG A 50 0.59 -1.31 -18.06
C ARG A 50 0.11 -1.31 -19.51
N TYR A 51 -1.05 -1.90 -19.78
CA TYR A 51 -1.63 -1.95 -21.12
C TYR A 51 -2.29 -0.61 -21.49
N PRO A 52 -2.42 -0.28 -22.79
CA PRO A 52 -3.06 0.95 -23.24
C PRO A 52 -4.52 1.06 -22.75
N GLY A 53 -4.88 2.19 -22.14
CA GLY A 53 -6.24 2.48 -21.70
C GLY A 53 -6.62 2.00 -20.29
N ILE A 54 -5.66 1.49 -19.51
CA ILE A 54 -5.88 1.19 -18.09
C ILE A 54 -6.35 2.43 -17.32
N ARG A 55 -7.40 2.27 -16.53
CA ARG A 55 -8.00 3.33 -15.71
C ARG A 55 -8.81 2.74 -14.56
N SER A 56 -9.10 3.57 -13.58
CA SER A 56 -10.09 3.25 -12.54
C SER A 56 -11.47 3.67 -13.01
N ASP A 57 -12.50 2.95 -12.57
CA ASP A 57 -13.88 3.40 -12.70
C ASP A 57 -14.27 4.39 -11.57
N SER A 58 -13.45 4.50 -10.52
CA SER A 58 -13.57 5.51 -9.46
C SER A 58 -12.80 6.78 -9.83
N ASP A 59 -13.36 7.95 -9.50
CA ASP A 59 -12.72 9.24 -9.67
C ASP A 59 -11.52 9.46 -8.72
N MET A 60 -10.73 10.51 -8.95
CA MET A 60 -9.53 10.79 -8.15
C MET A 60 -9.83 11.22 -6.70
N TYR A 61 -11.02 11.75 -6.42
CA TYR A 61 -11.42 12.13 -5.06
C TYR A 61 -11.84 10.91 -4.24
N THR A 62 -12.33 9.85 -4.89
CA THR A 62 -12.76 8.60 -4.23
C THR A 62 -11.69 7.50 -4.24
N LEU A 63 -10.83 7.46 -5.26
CA LEU A 63 -9.71 6.53 -5.37
C LEU A 63 -8.42 7.10 -4.76
N GLY A 64 -8.37 7.18 -3.44
CA GLY A 64 -7.22 7.71 -2.73
C GLY A 64 -7.17 7.32 -1.26
N TYR A 65 -6.18 7.88 -0.56
CA TYR A 65 -6.10 7.73 0.88
C TYR A 65 -6.89 8.85 1.56
N ALA A 66 -7.75 8.50 2.53
CA ALA A 66 -8.47 9.49 3.32
C ALA A 66 -7.53 10.47 4.06
N PHE A 67 -6.33 10.00 4.45
CA PHE A 67 -5.29 10.81 5.09
C PHE A 67 -4.46 11.67 4.12
N LYS A 68 -4.63 11.51 2.81
CA LYS A 68 -3.97 12.30 1.77
C LYS A 68 -4.94 12.50 0.60
N PRO A 69 -6.00 13.30 0.80
CA PRO A 69 -7.01 13.51 -0.23
C PRO A 69 -6.44 14.28 -1.42
N TRP A 70 -7.06 14.11 -2.57
CA TRP A 70 -6.76 14.90 -3.77
C TRP A 70 -7.38 16.29 -3.67
N THR A 71 -6.60 17.36 -3.93
CA THR A 71 -6.98 18.75 -3.63
C THR A 71 -7.18 19.66 -4.85
N HIS A 72 -7.11 19.13 -6.08
CA HIS A 72 -7.16 19.92 -7.31
C HIS A 72 -8.14 19.40 -8.33
#